data_AF-A0AAW2B7N2-F1
#
_entry.id   AF-A0AAW2B7N2-F1
#
_cell.length_a   1.000
_cell.length_b   1.000
_cell.length_c   1.000
_cell.angle_alpha   90.00
_cell.angle_beta   90.00
_cell.angle_gamma   90.00
#
_symmetry.space_group_name_H-M   'P 1'
#
loop_
_entity.id
_entity.type
_entity.pdbx_description
1 polymer ?
#
loop_
_entity_poly.entity_id
_entity_poly.type
_entity_poly.pdbx_seq_one_letter_code
_entity_poly.pdbx_strand_id
1 'polypeptide(L)'
;METLNELSQLRDSGFGQPWPRHGLKLLYWFANDCVSFGNENIMISECDPADGDFGFHRFKNRYDEYGDKLLPDIDFPYYVVGNLNSPGAEELPDYVSEDNSPVLHNSNIDRIIVSLYDEEWFHRVYVTQHHNRSNDYDPNATYPISRSLLMIIRRMSLEDFLEEMGYFTYIQPFYPMPVINYSPQTTNTFRPDLPAVTPSSSDSDDSESPETQNNDTKIQIDDDTSSQHPSENLTMIRRLWNIFCTIL
;
A
#
# COMPACT_ATOMS: atom_id res chain seq x y z
N MET A 1 -1.28 -1.47 21.32
CA MET A 1 -1.57 -2.08 20.01
C MET A 1 -2.22 -3.44 20.26
N GLU A 2 -3.48 -3.61 19.86
CA GLU A 2 -4.24 -4.86 20.03
C GLU A 2 -3.92 -5.83 18.89
N THR A 3 -3.78 -7.12 19.19
CA THR A 3 -3.54 -8.16 18.17
C THR A 3 -4.87 -8.65 17.60
N LEU A 4 -4.94 -8.78 16.27
CA LEU A 4 -6.10 -9.35 15.59
C LEU A 4 -6.00 -10.89 15.62
N ASN A 5 -6.95 -11.52 16.29
CA ASN A 5 -7.03 -12.96 16.48
C ASN A 5 -8.16 -13.61 15.69
N GLU A 6 -9.22 -12.85 15.42
CA GLU A 6 -10.45 -13.34 14.79
C GLU A 6 -10.77 -12.56 13.50
N LEU A 7 -11.51 -13.21 12.59
CA LEU A 7 -11.97 -12.59 11.33
C LEU A 7 -12.80 -11.32 11.58
N SER A 8 -13.65 -11.32 12.61
CA SER A 8 -14.42 -10.13 12.98
C SER A 8 -13.54 -8.95 13.38
N GLN A 9 -12.46 -9.19 14.12
CA GLN A 9 -11.52 -8.12 14.49
C GLN A 9 -10.79 -7.57 13.26
N LEU A 10 -10.40 -8.44 12.33
CA LEU A 10 -9.82 -8.01 11.05
C LEU A 10 -10.80 -7.16 10.24
N ARG A 11 -12.05 -7.61 10.10
CA ARG A 11 -13.10 -6.86 9.40
C ARG A 11 -13.32 -5.49 10.05
N ASP A 12 -13.48 -5.46 11.37
CA ASP A 12 -13.81 -4.25 12.12
C ASP A 12 -12.62 -3.27 12.18
N SER A 13 -11.38 -3.74 11.95
CA SER A 13 -10.20 -2.89 11.81
C SER A 13 -10.20 -2.00 10.56
N GLY A 14 -11.00 -2.35 9.54
CA GLY A 14 -11.07 -1.64 8.26
C GLY A 14 -9.85 -1.83 7.35
N PHE A 15 -8.91 -2.71 7.71
CA PHE A 15 -7.77 -3.03 6.85
C PHE A 15 -8.23 -3.57 5.48
N GLY A 16 -7.63 -3.05 4.40
CA GLY A 16 -8.01 -3.42 3.03
C GLY A 16 -9.45 -3.08 2.65
N GLN A 17 -10.15 -2.23 3.41
CA GLN A 17 -11.52 -1.81 3.15
C GLN A 17 -11.63 -0.28 3.13
N PRO A 18 -12.58 0.28 2.37
CA PRO A 18 -13.48 -0.40 1.43
C PRO A 18 -12.77 -0.77 0.11
N TRP A 19 -13.44 -1.53 -0.76
CA TRP A 19 -13.06 -1.64 -2.18
C TRP A 19 -12.78 -0.24 -2.75
N PRO A 20 -11.73 -0.02 -3.56
CA PRO A 20 -10.85 -1.00 -4.23
C PRO A 20 -9.50 -1.25 -3.53
N ARG A 21 -9.44 -1.16 -2.19
CA ARG A 21 -8.18 -1.35 -1.46
C ARG A 21 -7.68 -2.79 -1.56
N HIS A 22 -6.43 -2.99 -2.00
CA HIS A 22 -5.90 -4.34 -2.21
C HIS A 22 -5.52 -5.08 -0.91
N GLY A 23 -5.56 -4.43 0.25
CA GLY A 23 -5.01 -4.98 1.51
C GLY A 23 -5.51 -6.37 1.87
N LEU A 24 -6.81 -6.64 1.72
CA LEU A 24 -7.37 -7.96 2.01
C LEU A 24 -6.83 -9.03 1.05
N LYS A 25 -6.78 -8.75 -0.25
CA LYS A 25 -6.22 -9.66 -1.25
C LYS A 25 -4.73 -9.92 -1.01
N LEU A 26 -3.99 -8.89 -0.61
CA LEU A 26 -2.59 -9.00 -0.20
C LEU A 26 -2.43 -9.91 1.03
N LEU A 27 -3.28 -9.76 2.05
CA LEU A 27 -3.23 -10.61 3.25
C LEU A 27 -3.61 -12.05 2.95
N TYR A 28 -4.57 -12.26 2.05
CA TYR A 28 -4.93 -13.60 1.57
C TYR A 28 -3.74 -14.28 0.88
N TRP A 29 -3.11 -13.60 -0.08
CA TRP A 29 -1.89 -14.07 -0.74
C TRP A 29 -0.79 -14.37 0.29
N PHE A 30 -0.53 -13.45 1.21
CA PHE A 30 0.50 -13.61 2.22
C PHE A 30 0.28 -14.89 3.06
N ALA A 31 -0.96 -15.14 3.51
CA ALA A 31 -1.30 -16.31 4.31
C ALA A 31 -1.26 -17.64 3.53
N ASN A 32 -1.48 -17.62 2.22
CA ASN A 32 -1.59 -18.81 1.37
C ASN A 32 -0.28 -19.18 0.65
N ASP A 33 0.48 -18.19 0.21
CA ASP A 33 1.61 -18.38 -0.70
C ASP A 33 2.96 -17.99 -0.08
N CYS A 34 3.00 -16.98 0.81
CA CYS A 34 4.25 -16.45 1.38
C CYS A 34 4.55 -17.02 2.79
N VAL A 35 3.55 -17.57 3.48
CA VAL A 35 3.72 -18.20 4.80
C VAL A 35 3.37 -19.69 4.73
N SER A 36 4.25 -20.55 5.24
CA SER A 36 3.91 -21.93 5.62
C SER A 36 4.04 -22.13 7.14
N PHE A 37 3.52 -23.26 7.63
CA PHE A 37 3.52 -23.57 9.07
C PHE A 37 4.29 -24.87 9.31
N GLY A 38 5.43 -24.75 9.98
CA GLY A 38 6.28 -25.86 10.35
C GLY A 38 5.87 -26.54 11.66
N ASN A 39 6.81 -27.29 12.24
CA ASN A 39 6.64 -27.88 13.57
C ASN A 39 6.29 -26.81 14.60
N GLU A 40 5.44 -27.16 15.57
CA GLU A 40 4.97 -26.24 16.62
C GLU A 40 4.26 -24.97 16.08
N ASN A 41 3.78 -25.00 14.83
CA ASN A 41 3.14 -23.88 14.14
C ASN A 41 4.05 -22.64 14.03
N ILE A 42 5.36 -22.84 13.88
CA ILE A 42 6.29 -21.78 13.50
C ILE A 42 5.95 -21.30 12.08
N MET A 43 5.88 -19.98 11.88
CA MET A 43 5.64 -19.38 10.56
C MET A 43 6.95 -19.35 9.78
N ILE A 44 7.01 -20.12 8.70
CA ILE A 44 8.15 -20.22 7.79
C ILE A 44 7.86 -19.33 6.57
N SER A 45 8.87 -18.60 6.13
CA SER A 45 8.83 -17.77 4.93
C SER A 45 8.99 -18.63 3.69
N GLU A 46 8.02 -18.58 2.77
CA GLU A 46 8.09 -19.20 1.44
C GLU A 46 8.46 -18.17 0.34
N CYS A 47 8.61 -16.93 0.75
CA CYS A 47 9.09 -15.78 0.00
C CYS A 47 10.43 -15.33 0.61
N ASP A 48 11.24 -14.57 -0.12
CA ASP A 48 12.47 -13.96 0.38
C ASP A 48 12.32 -12.42 0.53
N PRO A 49 11.91 -11.93 1.72
CA PRO A 49 11.81 -10.50 1.96
C PRO A 49 13.15 -9.75 1.87
N ALA A 50 14.27 -10.43 2.08
CA ALA A 50 15.60 -9.82 2.06
C ALA A 50 16.09 -9.58 0.63
N ASP A 51 15.80 -10.51 -0.27
CA ASP A 51 16.08 -10.41 -1.70
C ASP A 51 15.05 -9.57 -2.47
N GLY A 52 13.91 -9.29 -1.85
CA GLY A 52 12.91 -8.34 -2.35
C GLY A 52 11.81 -8.96 -3.19
N ASP A 53 11.60 -10.27 -3.07
CA ASP A 53 10.51 -11.00 -3.71
C ASP A 53 9.18 -10.25 -3.57
N PHE A 54 8.35 -10.24 -4.60
CA PHE A 54 7.01 -9.63 -4.55
C PHE A 54 6.97 -8.14 -4.17
N GLY A 55 8.11 -7.44 -4.24
CA GLY A 55 8.23 -6.04 -3.84
C GLY A 55 8.47 -5.81 -2.34
N PHE A 56 8.91 -6.85 -1.62
CA PHE A 56 9.43 -6.66 -0.28
C PHE A 56 10.62 -5.70 -0.27
N HIS A 57 10.71 -4.90 0.79
CA HIS A 57 11.89 -4.07 1.04
C HIS A 57 12.02 -3.79 2.53
N ARG A 58 13.22 -3.38 2.95
CA ARG A 58 13.52 -3.15 4.36
C ARG A 58 12.67 -2.04 4.96
N PHE A 59 11.88 -2.37 5.97
CA PHE A 59 11.13 -1.40 6.77
C PHE A 59 12.03 -0.84 7.87
N LYS A 60 12.32 0.47 7.78
CA LYS A 60 13.09 1.17 8.81
C LYS A 60 12.11 1.71 9.85
N ASN A 61 12.00 1.04 10.99
CA ASN A 61 11.21 1.45 12.13
C ASN A 61 11.83 2.68 12.85
N ARG A 62 11.77 3.84 12.19
CA ARG A 62 12.35 5.10 12.67
C ARG A 62 11.42 5.78 13.68
N TYR A 63 12.01 6.67 14.48
CA TYR A 63 11.23 7.61 15.28
C TYR A 63 10.50 8.59 14.36
N ASP A 64 9.25 8.88 14.69
CA ASP A 64 8.46 9.94 14.10
C ASP A 64 8.83 11.32 14.70
N GLU A 65 8.10 12.37 14.30
CA GLU A 65 8.31 13.74 14.77
C GLU A 65 8.03 13.91 16.28
N TYR A 66 7.29 13.00 16.89
CA TYR A 66 6.95 12.99 18.33
C TYR A 66 7.92 12.14 19.15
N GLY A 67 8.86 11.44 18.50
CA GLY A 67 9.82 10.56 19.15
C GLY A 67 9.28 9.16 19.44
N ASP A 68 8.20 8.77 18.77
CA ASP A 68 7.59 7.44 18.87
C ASP A 68 7.93 6.58 17.66
N LYS A 69 7.94 5.25 17.83
CA LYS A 69 8.12 4.28 16.73
C LYS A 69 6.80 3.59 16.43
N LEU A 70 6.58 3.27 15.16
CA LEU A 70 5.40 2.52 14.72
C LEU A 70 5.33 1.14 15.39
N LEU A 71 6.47 0.43 15.41
CA LEU A 71 6.60 -0.93 15.90
C LEU A 71 7.55 -1.00 17.11
N PRO A 72 7.49 -2.05 17.94
CA PRO A 72 8.46 -2.24 19.01
C PRO A 72 9.87 -2.51 18.45
N ASP A 73 10.89 -2.10 19.22
CA ASP A 73 12.27 -2.50 18.97
C ASP A 73 12.47 -3.97 19.35
N ILE A 74 12.97 -4.73 18.39
CA ILE A 74 13.31 -6.15 18.52
C ILE A 74 14.65 -6.39 17.80
N ASP A 75 15.31 -7.49 18.11
CA ASP A 75 16.64 -7.82 17.57
C ASP A 75 16.62 -8.28 16.10
N PHE A 76 15.46 -8.24 15.45
CA PHE A 76 15.25 -8.78 14.10
C PHE A 76 14.85 -7.67 13.12
N PRO A 77 15.34 -7.71 11.86
CA PRO A 77 14.95 -6.76 10.84
C PRO A 77 13.47 -6.83 10.53
N TYR A 78 12.92 -5.69 10.13
CA TYR A 78 11.58 -5.59 9.57
C TYR A 78 11.65 -5.39 8.05
N TYR A 79 10.72 -6.02 7.35
CA TYR A 79 10.48 -5.88 5.92
C TYR A 79 9.01 -5.55 5.68
N VAL A 80 8.71 -4.87 4.58
CA VAL A 80 7.36 -4.46 4.22
C VAL A 80 7.06 -4.79 2.77
N VAL A 81 5.83 -5.23 2.51
CA VAL A 81 5.28 -5.50 1.17
C VAL A 81 3.92 -4.82 1.02
N GLY A 82 3.46 -4.72 -0.22
CA GLY A 82 2.13 -4.24 -0.56
C GLY A 82 2.11 -2.91 -1.29
N ASN A 83 3.23 -2.20 -1.43
CA ASN A 83 3.28 -1.08 -2.35
C ASN A 83 3.38 -1.62 -3.79
N LEU A 84 2.27 -1.56 -4.52
CA LEU A 84 2.14 -2.04 -5.91
C LEU A 84 3.02 -1.30 -6.93
N ASN A 85 3.69 -0.22 -6.52
CA ASN A 85 4.66 0.52 -7.34
C ASN A 85 6.12 0.19 -6.98
N SER A 86 6.37 -0.75 -6.07
CA SER A 86 7.73 -1.17 -5.70
C SER A 86 8.31 -2.06 -6.79
N PRO A 87 9.64 -2.01 -7.05
CA PRO A 87 10.30 -3.02 -7.88
C PRO A 87 10.02 -4.42 -7.34
N GLY A 88 9.64 -5.37 -8.19
CA GLY A 88 9.28 -6.75 -7.81
C GLY A 88 7.80 -6.93 -7.47
N ALA A 89 7.02 -5.85 -7.30
CA ALA A 89 5.58 -5.96 -7.01
C ALA A 89 4.77 -6.57 -8.17
N GLU A 90 5.31 -6.58 -9.39
CA GLU A 90 4.75 -7.27 -10.55
C GLU A 90 4.71 -8.80 -10.42
N GLU A 91 5.43 -9.37 -9.45
CA GLU A 91 5.40 -10.81 -9.15
C GLU A 91 4.22 -11.19 -8.25
N LEU A 92 3.56 -10.21 -7.62
CA LEU A 92 2.33 -10.46 -6.87
C LEU A 92 1.25 -11.02 -7.81
N PRO A 93 0.40 -11.94 -7.34
CA PRO A 93 -0.69 -12.46 -8.17
C PRO A 93 -1.59 -11.34 -8.72
N ASP A 94 -2.04 -11.50 -9.96
CA ASP A 94 -2.88 -10.51 -10.65
C ASP A 94 -4.07 -10.05 -9.80
N TYR A 95 -4.73 -10.98 -9.08
CA TYR A 95 -5.87 -10.65 -8.24
C TYR A 95 -5.54 -9.62 -7.15
N VAL A 96 -4.29 -9.55 -6.67
CA VAL A 96 -3.86 -8.56 -5.67
C VAL A 96 -3.84 -7.15 -6.28
N SER A 97 -3.46 -7.01 -7.55
CA SER A 97 -3.24 -5.71 -8.19
C SER A 97 -4.36 -5.27 -9.14
N GLU A 98 -5.29 -6.16 -9.50
CA GLU A 98 -6.31 -5.92 -10.55
C GLU A 98 -7.22 -4.71 -10.30
N ASP A 99 -7.51 -4.40 -9.03
CA ASP A 99 -8.38 -3.28 -8.63
C ASP A 99 -7.59 -1.97 -8.41
N ASN A 100 -6.26 -2.01 -8.54
CA ASN A 100 -5.42 -0.83 -8.37
C ASN A 100 -5.82 0.24 -9.39
N SER A 101 -6.18 1.42 -8.89
CA SER A 101 -6.65 2.51 -9.72
C SER A 101 -5.81 3.75 -9.46
N PRO A 102 -5.13 4.29 -10.50
CA PRO A 102 -4.35 5.52 -10.35
C PRO A 102 -5.24 6.73 -10.03
N VAL A 103 -6.54 6.65 -10.34
CA VAL A 103 -7.54 7.67 -10.02
C VAL A 103 -7.98 7.57 -8.56
N LEU A 104 -8.09 6.36 -8.02
CA LEU A 104 -8.45 6.11 -6.63
C LEU A 104 -7.17 5.94 -5.81
N HIS A 105 -6.58 7.07 -5.41
CA HIS A 105 -5.30 7.14 -4.71
C HIS A 105 -5.20 6.27 -3.44
N ASN A 106 -6.33 5.89 -2.85
CA ASN A 106 -6.36 5.07 -1.65
C ASN A 106 -6.26 3.57 -1.93
N SER A 107 -6.29 3.12 -3.19
CA SER A 107 -6.29 1.69 -3.54
C SER A 107 -4.99 0.99 -3.14
N ASN A 108 -3.85 1.70 -3.17
CA ASN A 108 -2.49 1.19 -2.89
C ASN A 108 -1.89 1.76 -1.58
N ILE A 109 -2.64 1.76 -0.49
CA ILE A 109 -2.15 2.25 0.82
C ILE A 109 -1.87 1.14 1.83
N ASP A 110 -2.39 -0.06 1.62
CA ASP A 110 -2.29 -1.19 2.55
C ASP A 110 -0.93 -1.88 2.47
N ARG A 111 -0.37 -2.23 3.63
CA ARG A 111 0.94 -2.87 3.74
C ARG A 111 0.90 -4.02 4.75
N ILE A 112 1.78 -4.99 4.53
CA ILE A 112 2.11 -6.01 5.52
C ILE A 112 3.56 -5.80 5.93
N ILE A 113 3.81 -5.64 7.23
CA ILE A 113 5.16 -5.57 7.80
C ILE A 113 5.46 -6.88 8.52
N VAL A 114 6.59 -7.48 8.22
CA VAL A 114 7.06 -8.73 8.83
C VAL A 114 8.38 -8.51 9.54
N SER A 115 8.56 -9.19 10.67
CA SER A 115 9.86 -9.38 11.31
C SER A 115 10.41 -10.74 10.94
N LEU A 116 11.65 -10.79 10.46
CA LEU A 116 12.29 -11.99 9.95
C LEU A 116 13.45 -12.41 10.87
N TYR A 117 13.41 -13.64 11.37
CA TYR A 117 14.49 -14.26 12.14
C TYR A 117 15.23 -15.26 11.25
N ASP A 118 16.57 -15.16 11.25
CA ASP A 118 17.47 -16.07 10.52
C ASP A 118 17.09 -16.26 9.05
N GLU A 119 16.56 -15.20 8.43
CA GLU A 119 16.11 -15.14 7.03
C GLU A 119 14.99 -16.15 6.64
N GLU A 120 14.52 -16.97 7.58
CA GLU A 120 13.60 -18.08 7.30
C GLU A 120 12.27 -17.96 8.08
N TRP A 121 12.25 -17.37 9.28
CA TRP A 121 11.07 -17.45 10.15
C TRP A 121 10.42 -16.09 10.39
N PHE A 122 9.11 -16.01 10.17
CA PHE A 122 8.35 -14.84 10.56
C PHE A 122 8.13 -14.83 12.08
N HIS A 123 8.82 -13.92 12.76
CA HIS A 123 8.65 -13.72 14.19
C HIS A 123 7.36 -12.96 14.51
N ARG A 124 7.06 -11.91 13.73
CA ARG A 124 5.88 -11.05 13.89
C ARG A 124 5.36 -10.61 12.53
N VAL A 125 4.05 -10.50 12.41
CA VAL A 125 3.36 -10.01 11.21
C VAL A 125 2.41 -8.89 11.64
N TYR A 126 2.42 -7.81 10.89
CA TYR A 126 1.57 -6.64 11.10
C TYR A 126 0.87 -6.28 9.80
N VAL A 127 -0.38 -5.86 9.91
CA VAL A 127 -1.09 -5.14 8.85
C VAL A 127 -1.10 -3.66 9.18
N THR A 128 -0.95 -2.81 8.17
CA THR A 128 -0.93 -1.36 8.33
C THR A 128 -1.38 -0.65 7.06
N GLN A 129 -1.53 0.67 7.12
CA GLN A 129 -1.81 1.51 5.98
C GLN A 129 -0.97 2.78 6.03
N HIS A 130 -0.75 3.39 4.86
CA HIS A 130 -0.30 4.77 4.80
C HIS A 130 -1.46 5.75 5.02
N HIS A 131 -1.14 6.93 5.55
CA HIS A 131 -2.03 8.07 5.40
C HIS A 131 -2.17 8.44 3.92
N ASN A 132 -3.37 8.83 3.49
CA ASN A 132 -3.61 9.21 2.11
C ASN A 132 -2.65 10.33 1.67
N ARG A 133 -1.98 10.15 0.53
CA ARG A 133 -0.97 11.06 -0.05
C ARG A 133 0.25 11.31 0.84
N SER A 134 0.50 10.50 1.85
CA SER A 134 1.75 10.50 2.62
C SER A 134 2.47 9.16 2.49
N ASN A 135 3.76 9.18 2.77
CA ASN A 135 4.57 7.97 2.99
C ASN A 135 4.57 7.54 4.47
N ASP A 136 3.88 8.28 5.33
CA ASP A 136 3.78 7.97 6.75
C ASP A 136 2.75 6.86 6.99
N TYR A 137 3.06 5.98 7.94
CA TYR A 137 2.21 4.89 8.37
C TYR A 137 1.24 5.38 9.44
N ASP A 138 0.02 4.85 9.43
CA ASP A 138 -1.01 5.18 10.40
C ASP A 138 -0.89 4.29 11.65
N PRO A 139 -0.43 4.81 12.80
CA PRO A 139 -0.28 4.01 14.02
C PRO A 139 -1.64 3.52 14.56
N ASN A 140 -2.75 4.20 14.25
CA ASN A 140 -4.09 3.80 14.69
C ASN A 140 -4.70 2.74 13.77
N ALA A 141 -4.11 2.49 12.61
CA ALA A 141 -4.50 1.44 11.69
C ALA A 141 -3.37 0.41 11.50
N THR A 142 -2.54 0.23 12.53
CA THR A 142 -1.46 -0.77 12.56
C THR A 142 -1.75 -1.82 13.62
N TYR A 143 -1.81 -3.07 13.20
CA TYR A 143 -2.20 -4.19 14.06
C TYR A 143 -1.31 -5.41 13.85
N PRO A 144 -0.82 -6.08 14.91
CA PRO A 144 -0.24 -7.40 14.82
C PRO A 144 -1.34 -8.40 14.41
N ILE A 145 -0.98 -9.32 13.53
CA ILE A 145 -1.83 -10.46 13.15
C ILE A 145 -1.37 -11.69 13.92
N SER A 146 -2.32 -12.40 14.53
CA SER A 146 -2.03 -13.68 15.18
C SER A 146 -1.75 -14.78 14.15
N ARG A 147 -0.96 -15.77 14.57
CA ARG A 147 -0.70 -16.97 13.74
C ARG A 147 -1.99 -17.73 13.44
N SER A 148 -2.86 -17.87 14.45
CA SER A 148 -4.16 -18.55 14.30
C SER A 148 -5.04 -17.88 13.25
N LEU A 149 -5.05 -16.55 13.18
CA LEU A 149 -5.81 -15.83 12.16
C LEU A 149 -5.29 -16.12 10.75
N LEU A 150 -3.97 -16.12 10.54
CA LEU A 150 -3.39 -16.52 9.24
C LEU A 150 -3.76 -17.95 8.86
N MET A 151 -3.77 -18.88 9.82
CA MET A 151 -4.21 -20.27 9.58
C MET A 151 -5.70 -20.36 9.24
N ILE A 152 -6.55 -19.50 9.81
CA ILE A 152 -7.97 -19.42 9.46
C ILE A 152 -8.11 -18.95 8.01
N ILE A 153 -7.46 -17.83 7.64
CA ILE A 153 -7.51 -17.25 6.29
C ILE A 153 -7.04 -18.27 5.24
N ARG A 154 -5.94 -18.99 5.50
CA ARG A 154 -5.41 -20.04 4.61
C ARG A 154 -6.39 -21.18 4.32
N ARG A 155 -7.39 -21.39 5.17
CA ARG A 155 -8.40 -22.46 5.00
C ARG A 155 -9.64 -22.00 4.24
N MET A 156 -9.71 -20.72 3.88
CA MET A 156 -10.82 -20.15 3.11
C MET A 156 -10.44 -20.06 1.63
N SER A 157 -11.44 -20.05 0.76
CA SER A 157 -11.24 -19.55 -0.60
C SER A 157 -11.07 -18.02 -0.58
N LEU A 158 -10.52 -17.44 -1.65
CA LEU A 158 -10.40 -15.99 -1.78
C LEU A 158 -11.79 -15.34 -1.72
N GLU A 159 -12.76 -15.93 -2.41
CA GLU A 159 -14.13 -15.44 -2.48
C GLU A 159 -14.81 -15.45 -1.11
N ASP A 160 -14.76 -16.56 -0.38
CA ASP A 160 -15.34 -16.67 0.97
C ASP A 160 -14.69 -15.68 1.93
N PHE A 161 -13.36 -15.52 1.84
CA PHE A 161 -12.63 -14.57 2.68
C PHE A 161 -13.07 -13.12 2.40
N LEU A 162 -13.15 -12.72 1.12
CA LEU A 162 -13.58 -11.37 0.76
C LEU A 162 -15.05 -11.10 1.11
N GLU A 163 -15.92 -12.11 0.99
CA GLU A 163 -17.33 -12.01 1.40
C GLU A 163 -17.45 -11.83 2.92
N GLU A 164 -16.75 -12.63 3.72
CA GLU A 164 -16.75 -12.54 5.19
C GLU A 164 -16.22 -11.18 5.68
N MET A 165 -15.27 -10.59 4.95
CA MET A 165 -14.74 -9.25 5.24
C MET A 165 -15.66 -8.12 4.75
N GLY A 166 -16.77 -8.41 4.06
CA GLY A 166 -17.66 -7.38 3.51
C GLY A 166 -17.01 -6.57 2.39
N TYR A 167 -16.00 -7.11 1.70
CA TYR A 167 -15.19 -6.35 0.73
C TYR A 167 -16.04 -5.72 -0.39
N PHE A 168 -17.07 -6.45 -0.85
CA PHE A 168 -17.95 -6.02 -1.94
C PHE A 168 -19.19 -5.22 -1.49
N THR A 169 -19.46 -5.08 -0.19
CA THR A 169 -20.71 -4.45 0.28
C THR A 169 -20.80 -2.96 -0.04
N TYR A 170 -19.67 -2.32 -0.37
CA TYR A 170 -19.57 -0.91 -0.74
C TYR A 170 -19.63 -0.66 -2.25
N ILE A 171 -19.81 -1.70 -3.09
CA ILE A 171 -20.14 -1.54 -4.52
C ILE A 171 -21.65 -1.21 -4.69
N GLN A 172 -22.22 -0.43 -3.76
CA GLN A 172 -23.56 0.10 -3.95
C GLN A 172 -23.56 0.94 -5.24
N PRO A 173 -24.53 0.71 -6.14
CA PRO A 173 -24.51 1.29 -7.47
C PRO A 173 -24.49 2.81 -7.34
N PHE A 174 -23.59 3.45 -8.07
CA PHE A 174 -23.82 4.81 -8.54
C PHE A 174 -25.22 4.81 -9.18
N TYR A 175 -26.23 5.27 -8.44
CA TYR A 175 -27.44 5.75 -9.08
C TYR A 175 -26.96 6.77 -10.12
N PRO A 176 -27.34 6.64 -11.41
CA PRO A 176 -27.06 7.70 -12.35
C PRO A 176 -27.69 8.94 -11.76
N MET A 177 -26.86 9.93 -11.39
CA MET A 177 -27.35 11.24 -11.01
C MET A 177 -28.36 11.65 -12.09
N PRO A 178 -29.58 12.08 -11.73
CA PRO A 178 -30.55 12.49 -12.72
C PRO A 178 -29.88 13.54 -13.59
N VAL A 179 -29.87 13.30 -14.90
CA VAL A 179 -29.41 14.27 -15.89
C VAL A 179 -30.23 15.53 -15.64
N ILE A 180 -29.61 16.54 -15.01
CA ILE A 180 -30.21 17.86 -14.92
C ILE A 180 -30.13 18.40 -16.35
N ASN A 181 -31.21 18.20 -17.10
CA ASN A 181 -31.45 18.92 -18.33
C ASN A 181 -31.54 20.40 -17.95
N TYR A 182 -30.42 21.11 -18.02
CA TYR A 182 -30.42 22.55 -18.12
C TYR A 182 -31.02 22.90 -19.48
N SER A 183 -32.35 22.97 -19.49
CA SER A 183 -33.08 23.70 -20.52
C SER A 183 -32.82 25.18 -20.22
N PRO A 184 -32.15 25.96 -21.08
CA PRO A 184 -31.99 27.39 -20.85
C PRO A 184 -33.36 28.04 -20.99
N GLN A 185 -34.03 28.31 -19.87
CA GLN A 185 -35.20 29.17 -19.87
C GLN A 185 -34.71 30.61 -19.89
N THR A 186 -34.95 31.26 -21.03
CA THR A 186 -34.88 32.71 -21.18
C THR A 186 -35.89 33.38 -20.26
N THR A 187 -35.44 33.94 -19.16
CA THR A 187 -36.25 34.82 -18.32
C THR A 187 -36.14 36.26 -18.83
N ASN A 188 -37.13 36.63 -19.65
CA ASN A 188 -37.52 38.04 -19.80
C ASN A 188 -38.16 38.51 -18.49
N THR A 189 -37.51 39.41 -17.75
CA THR A 189 -38.21 40.24 -16.77
C THR A 189 -37.53 41.61 -16.66
N PHE A 190 -38.17 42.57 -17.33
CA PHE A 190 -38.39 43.98 -16.96
C PHE A 190 -37.33 44.72 -16.12
N ARG A 191 -36.72 45.71 -16.77
CA ARG A 191 -36.04 46.86 -16.17
C ARG A 191 -37.00 47.74 -15.37
N PRO A 192 -36.50 48.37 -14.31
CA PRO A 192 -36.75 49.78 -14.05
C PRO A 192 -35.50 50.61 -14.34
N ASP A 193 -35.65 51.55 -15.26
CA ASP A 193 -34.90 52.80 -15.41
C ASP A 193 -34.78 53.53 -14.05
N LEU A 194 -33.77 54.30 -13.61
CA LEU A 194 -32.70 55.20 -14.11
C LEU A 194 -31.88 55.63 -12.85
N PRO A 195 -30.85 56.52 -12.87
CA PRO A 195 -29.94 56.96 -13.93
C PRO A 195 -28.44 56.84 -13.56
N ALA A 196 -27.60 57.15 -14.54
CA ALA A 196 -26.14 57.14 -14.52
C ALA A 196 -25.48 58.18 -13.60
N VAL A 197 -24.37 57.79 -12.98
CA VAL A 197 -23.23 58.67 -12.67
C VAL A 197 -21.94 57.88 -12.93
N THR A 198 -21.11 58.39 -13.84
CA THR A 198 -19.68 58.05 -14.00
C THR A 198 -18.89 59.35 -13.75
N PRO A 199 -17.56 59.33 -13.72
CA PRO A 199 -16.63 58.41 -13.06
C PRO A 199 -15.62 59.19 -12.18
N SER A 200 -14.81 58.52 -11.37
CA SER A 200 -13.53 59.12 -10.93
C SER A 200 -12.45 58.08 -10.70
N SER A 201 -11.31 58.37 -11.30
CA SER A 201 -10.01 57.73 -11.33
C SER A 201 -9.24 57.80 -9.99
N SER A 202 -8.38 56.82 -9.76
CA SER A 202 -6.99 56.90 -9.21
C SER A 202 -6.49 55.46 -9.07
N ASP A 203 -5.53 55.03 -9.89
CA ASP A 203 -4.07 55.09 -9.66
C ASP A 203 -3.67 54.19 -8.48
N SER A 204 -3.08 53.02 -8.73
CA SER A 204 -1.64 52.74 -8.97
C SER A 204 -1.03 52.23 -7.68
N ASP A 205 -0.45 51.03 -7.70
CA ASP A 205 0.77 50.70 -6.96
C ASP A 205 1.36 49.40 -7.49
N ASP A 206 2.44 49.58 -8.25
CA ASP A 206 3.41 48.55 -8.60
C ASP A 206 4.25 48.22 -7.37
N SER A 207 4.54 46.93 -7.15
CA SER A 207 5.66 46.52 -6.31
C SER A 207 6.36 45.31 -6.92
N GLU A 208 7.45 45.69 -7.57
CA GLU A 208 8.60 44.98 -8.10
C GLU A 208 9.08 43.80 -7.22
N SER A 209 9.32 42.65 -7.87
CA SER A 209 10.07 41.51 -7.34
C SER A 209 11.45 41.49 -7.99
N PRO A 210 12.55 41.16 -7.28
CA PRO A 210 13.79 40.80 -7.94
C PRO A 210 14.05 39.29 -7.99
N GLU A 211 14.60 38.93 -9.14
CA GLU A 211 15.16 37.69 -9.66
C GLU A 211 16.08 36.94 -8.67
N THR A 212 15.94 35.62 -8.53
CA THR A 212 16.64 34.55 -9.30
C THR A 212 18.17 34.68 -9.30
N GLN A 213 18.84 33.83 -8.54
CA GLN A 213 20.25 33.48 -8.77
C GLN A 213 20.40 31.96 -8.89
N ASN A 214 20.86 31.58 -10.08
CA ASN A 214 21.36 30.27 -10.49
C ASN A 214 22.51 29.81 -9.60
N ASN A 215 22.56 28.51 -9.31
CA ASN A 215 23.83 27.84 -9.00
C ASN A 215 23.89 26.52 -9.77
N ASP A 216 24.86 26.49 -10.69
CA ASP A 216 25.21 25.38 -11.56
C ASP A 216 25.83 24.19 -10.80
N THR A 217 25.42 23.01 -11.24
CA THR A 217 26.00 21.70 -10.96
C THR A 217 27.40 21.59 -11.57
N LYS A 218 28.40 21.16 -10.77
CA LYS A 218 29.66 20.62 -11.30
C LYS A 218 29.85 19.18 -10.83
N ILE A 219 29.76 18.29 -11.81
CA ILE A 219 30.10 16.86 -11.79
C ILE A 219 31.61 16.71 -11.55
N GLN A 220 32.01 15.76 -10.71
CA GLN A 220 33.34 15.18 -10.76
C GLN A 220 33.23 13.66 -10.65
N ILE A 221 33.70 13.02 -11.73
CA ILE A 221 33.80 11.58 -11.96
C ILE A 221 35.17 11.18 -11.44
N ASP A 222 35.24 10.21 -10.54
CA ASP A 222 36.47 9.47 -10.29
C ASP A 222 36.21 7.99 -10.60
N ASP A 223 37.04 7.54 -11.54
CA ASP A 223 37.14 6.24 -12.17
C ASP A 223 38.18 5.43 -11.37
N ASP A 224 37.82 4.23 -10.92
CA ASP A 224 38.84 3.22 -10.61
C ASP A 224 38.29 1.81 -10.85
N THR A 225 38.74 1.25 -11.97
CA THR A 225 38.56 -0.14 -12.38
C THR A 225 39.73 -0.97 -11.89
N SER A 226 39.47 -2.06 -11.15
CA SER A 226 40.34 -3.23 -11.18
C SER A 226 39.54 -4.53 -11.04
N SER A 227 39.69 -5.37 -12.05
CA SER A 227 39.12 -6.69 -12.28
C SER A 227 39.68 -7.79 -11.35
N GLN A 228 38.85 -8.79 -11.00
CA GLN A 228 39.16 -10.24 -11.15
C GLN A 228 37.92 -11.13 -10.82
N HIS A 229 37.56 -12.01 -11.75
CA HIS A 229 36.55 -13.11 -11.72
C HIS A 229 37.08 -14.38 -11.01
N PRO A 230 36.36 -15.53 -10.96
CA PRO A 230 34.95 -15.80 -10.59
C PRO A 230 34.83 -17.00 -9.60
N SER A 231 33.71 -17.14 -8.87
CA SER A 231 33.30 -18.48 -8.38
C SER A 231 31.79 -18.58 -8.14
N GLU A 232 31.15 -19.41 -8.97
CA GLU A 232 30.10 -20.37 -8.62
C GLU A 232 28.92 -19.89 -7.78
N ASN A 233 27.79 -19.60 -8.44
CA ASN A 233 26.47 -19.71 -7.82
C ASN A 233 25.52 -20.42 -8.79
N LEU A 234 25.58 -21.76 -8.75
CA LEU A 234 24.73 -22.66 -9.52
C LEU A 234 23.85 -23.45 -8.53
N THR A 235 23.02 -22.77 -7.73
CA THR A 235 22.15 -23.48 -6.77
C THR A 235 20.79 -22.85 -6.47
N MET A 236 20.38 -21.75 -7.12
CA MET A 236 19.13 -21.05 -6.74
C MET A 236 18.00 -21.11 -7.79
N ILE A 237 18.02 -22.07 -8.70
CA ILE A 237 16.97 -22.25 -9.75
C ILE A 237 16.01 -23.41 -9.40
N ARG A 238 15.98 -23.91 -8.15
CA ARG A 238 15.31 -25.20 -7.83
C ARG A 238 14.07 -25.17 -6.94
N ARG A 239 13.42 -24.03 -6.69
CA ARG A 239 12.22 -24.00 -5.83
C ARG A 239 10.96 -23.35 -6.40
N LEU A 240 10.78 -23.33 -7.72
CA LEU A 240 9.50 -22.87 -8.32
C LEU A 240 8.80 -23.88 -9.24
N TRP A 241 9.27 -25.13 -9.31
CA TRP A 241 8.60 -26.15 -10.13
C TRP A 241 8.53 -27.48 -9.39
N ASN A 242 7.39 -27.74 -8.72
CA ASN A 242 6.72 -29.05 -8.64
C ASN A 242 5.49 -28.97 -7.71
N ILE A 243 4.37 -28.42 -8.21
CA ILE A 243 3.04 -28.77 -7.71
C ILE A 243 2.26 -29.32 -8.89
N PHE A 244 2.42 -30.61 -9.18
CA PHE A 244 1.39 -31.41 -9.85
C PHE A 244 1.60 -32.91 -9.56
N CYS A 245 0.50 -33.56 -9.13
CA CYS A 245 0.20 -35.00 -9.10
C CYS A 245 0.92 -35.82 -8.00
N THR A 246 0.22 -36.62 -7.18
CA THR A 246 -0.71 -37.67 -7.63
C THR A 246 -1.59 -38.17 -6.47
N ILE A 247 -2.89 -38.29 -6.76
CA ILE A 247 -3.86 -39.17 -6.10
C ILE A 247 -3.54 -40.61 -6.49
N LEU A 248 -3.27 -41.50 -5.52
CA LEU A 248 -3.88 -42.84 -5.40
C LEU A 248 -3.59 -43.44 -4.02
#